data_AF-A0A235HKU2-F1
#
_entry.id   AF-A0A235HKU2-F1
#
_cell.length_a   1.000
_cell.length_b   1.000
_cell.length_c   1.000
_cell.angle_alpha   90.00
_cell.angle_beta   90.00
_cell.angle_gamma   90.00
#
_symmetry.space_group_name_H-M   'P 1'
#
loop_
_entity.id
_entity.type
_entity.pdbx_description
1 polymer ?
#
loop_
_entity_poly.entity_id
_entity_poly.type
_entity_poly.pdbx_seq_one_letter_code
_entity_poly.pdbx_strand_id
1 'polypeptide(L)'
;MPDAWWAGPAGVKSQAKPRLWRPLATRNVLRRYGTVILETALLTVKPGQGPAFERAMAEAQPLIAATPGFLGLEVRPCLEAPDRYLLLVRWERLEDHTEGFRGSDRYARWKAMLHHFYEPFPVVEHYGEPVVSTPAPCG
;
A
#
# COMPACT_ATOMS: atom_id res chain seq x y z
N MET A 1 -12.50 11.77 -16.83
CA MET A 1 -13.55 11.49 -15.83
C MET A 1 -12.89 11.54 -14.46
N PRO A 2 -13.35 12.34 -13.50
CA PRO A 2 -12.66 12.51 -12.22
C PRO A 2 -13.09 11.43 -11.22
N ASP A 3 -12.10 10.81 -10.57
CA ASP A 3 -12.26 9.84 -9.49
C ASP A 3 -12.84 10.53 -8.24
N ALA A 4 -14.09 10.20 -7.92
CA ALA A 4 -14.85 10.81 -6.86
C ALA A 4 -14.77 9.97 -5.58
N TRP A 5 -13.93 10.35 -4.60
CA TRP A 5 -14.14 10.08 -3.16
C TRP A 5 -13.42 11.13 -2.27
N TRP A 6 -14.01 12.33 -2.17
CA TRP A 6 -14.23 13.13 -0.94
C TRP A 6 -14.55 14.59 -1.31
N ALA A 7 -15.85 14.94 -1.29
CA ALA A 7 -16.30 16.33 -1.28
C ALA A 7 -17.31 16.50 -0.13
N GLY A 8 -16.82 16.97 1.01
CA GLY A 8 -17.64 17.57 2.06
C GLY A 8 -17.68 19.09 1.87
N PRO A 9 -18.79 19.78 2.19
CA PRO A 9 -19.01 21.18 1.83
C PRO A 9 -18.13 22.15 2.61
N ALA A 10 -17.75 23.22 1.93
CA ALA A 10 -17.01 24.34 2.48
C ALA A 10 -17.84 25.16 3.48
N GLY A 11 -17.20 25.56 4.59
CA GLY A 11 -17.54 26.78 5.30
C GLY A 11 -17.87 26.66 6.79
N VAL A 12 -16.85 26.67 7.65
CA VAL A 12 -16.84 27.42 8.92
C VAL A 12 -15.39 27.84 9.20
N LYS A 13 -15.13 29.15 9.29
CA LYS A 13 -13.92 29.70 9.91
C LYS A 13 -14.15 29.71 11.43
N SER A 14 -13.28 29.05 12.20
CA SER A 14 -13.15 29.35 13.63
C SER A 14 -11.74 29.01 14.13
N GLN A 15 -11.07 30.03 14.66
CA GLN A 15 -9.87 29.90 15.48
C GLN A 15 -10.22 29.25 16.84
N ALA A 16 -9.42 28.28 17.26
CA ALA A 16 -8.90 28.06 18.62
C ALA A 16 -8.40 26.61 18.75
N LYS A 17 -7.11 26.43 19.05
CA LYS A 17 -6.56 25.12 19.45
C LYS A 17 -6.74 24.95 20.97
N PRO A 18 -7.40 23.89 21.46
CA PRO A 18 -7.15 23.40 22.81
C PRO A 18 -6.12 22.28 22.74
N ARG A 19 -4.94 22.56 23.30
CA ARG A 19 -4.01 21.52 23.78
C ARG A 19 -4.74 20.73 24.86
N LEU A 20 -4.89 19.41 24.68
CA LEU A 20 -4.88 18.36 25.71
C LEU A 20 -5.36 17.03 25.08
N TRP A 21 -4.51 16.40 24.25
CA TRP A 21 -4.58 14.96 24.10
C TRP A 21 -3.73 14.34 25.22
N ARG A 22 -4.40 13.68 26.17
CA ARG A 22 -3.76 12.78 27.14
C ARG A 22 -3.61 11.41 26.46
N PRO A 23 -2.42 10.80 26.42
CA PRO A 23 -2.28 9.48 25.81
C PRO A 23 -2.93 8.43 26.72
N LEU A 24 -4.14 8.02 26.40
CA LEU A 24 -4.69 6.74 26.85
C LEU A 24 -4.36 5.67 25.83
N ALA A 25 -3.07 5.47 25.55
CA ALA A 25 -2.60 4.25 24.93
C ALA A 25 -2.17 3.32 26.06
N THR A 26 -3.12 2.61 26.67
CA THR A 26 -2.79 1.44 27.47
C THR A 26 -2.00 0.51 26.55
N ARG A 27 -0.78 0.13 26.99
CA ARG A 27 0.22 -0.74 26.33
C ARG A 27 -0.32 -2.02 25.63
N ASN A 28 -1.61 -2.32 25.78
CA ASN A 28 -2.27 -3.55 25.35
C ASN A 28 -2.96 -3.47 23.96
N VAL A 29 -3.31 -2.28 23.44
CA VAL A 29 -3.95 -2.16 22.12
C VAL A 29 -2.93 -2.23 20.98
N LEU A 30 -1.73 -1.66 21.18
CA LEU A 30 -0.59 -1.77 20.26
C LEU A 30 -0.10 -3.21 20.08
N ARG A 31 -0.45 -4.12 21.01
CA ARG A 31 -0.07 -5.54 20.96
C ARG A 31 -0.90 -6.36 19.97
N ARG A 32 -2.06 -5.87 19.52
CA ARG A 32 -2.99 -6.64 18.67
C ARG A 32 -2.76 -6.49 17.16
N TYR A 33 -2.13 -5.40 16.73
CA TYR A 33 -1.89 -5.12 15.30
C TYR A 33 -0.40 -5.24 14.91
N GLY A 34 0.44 -5.51 15.90
CA GLY A 34 1.90 -5.63 15.88
C GLY A 34 2.66 -4.59 15.05
N THR A 35 3.87 -4.97 14.64
CA THR A 35 4.95 -4.04 14.34
C THR A 35 5.16 -3.79 12.85
N VAL A 36 4.56 -4.63 11.99
CA VAL A 36 4.66 -4.52 10.54
C VAL A 36 3.27 -4.48 9.92
N ILE A 37 3.07 -3.56 8.99
CA ILE A 37 1.85 -3.46 8.17
C ILE A 37 2.10 -4.18 6.85
N LEU A 38 1.22 -5.12 6.50
CA LEU A 38 1.18 -5.76 5.19
C LEU A 38 0.15 -5.05 4.30
N GLU A 39 0.61 -4.36 3.28
CA GLU A 39 -0.20 -3.91 2.15
C GLU A 39 -0.34 -5.03 1.13
N THR A 40 -1.54 -5.19 0.57
CA THR A 40 -1.76 -6.08 -0.56
C THR A 40 -2.75 -5.52 -1.57
N ALA A 41 -2.60 -5.95 -2.81
CA ALA A 41 -3.51 -5.69 -3.91
C ALA A 41 -3.51 -6.85 -4.90
N LEU A 42 -4.68 -7.21 -5.40
CA LEU A 42 -4.82 -8.07 -6.58
C LEU A 42 -4.73 -7.19 -7.83
N LEU A 43 -3.65 -7.36 -8.58
CA LEU A 43 -3.40 -6.63 -9.81
C LEU A 43 -3.93 -7.48 -10.98
N THR A 44 -4.99 -7.02 -11.63
CA THR A 44 -5.45 -7.61 -12.89
C THR A 44 -4.85 -6.80 -14.03
N VAL A 45 -3.86 -7.38 -14.69
CA VAL A 45 -3.15 -6.79 -15.83
C VAL A 45 -3.96 -7.04 -17.11
N LYS A 46 -3.91 -6.13 -18.07
CA LYS A 46 -4.57 -6.31 -19.37
C LYS A 46 -3.98 -7.51 -20.12
N PRO A 47 -4.79 -8.32 -20.82
CA PRO A 47 -4.33 -9.50 -21.53
C PRO A 47 -3.12 -9.23 -22.44
N GLY A 48 -2.09 -10.07 -22.30
CA GLY A 48 -0.87 -9.98 -23.11
C GLY A 48 0.13 -8.90 -22.67
N GLN A 49 -0.16 -8.12 -21.61
CA GLN A 49 0.74 -7.11 -21.10
C GLN A 49 1.63 -7.58 -19.93
N GLY A 50 1.43 -8.80 -19.42
CA GLY A 50 2.18 -9.37 -18.28
C GLY A 50 3.70 -9.16 -18.35
N PRO A 51 4.40 -9.58 -19.42
CA PRO A 51 5.85 -9.40 -19.52
C PRO A 51 6.31 -7.94 -19.50
N ALA A 52 5.50 -7.01 -20.04
CA ALA A 52 5.80 -5.58 -20.00
C ALA A 52 5.56 -4.99 -18.61
N PHE A 53 4.49 -5.42 -17.94
CA PHE A 53 4.20 -5.08 -16.56
C PHE A 53 5.33 -5.53 -15.61
N GLU A 54 5.83 -6.76 -15.76
CA GLU A 54 6.92 -7.29 -14.92
C GLU A 54 8.20 -6.47 -15.05
N ARG A 55 8.57 -6.06 -16.27
CA ARG A 55 9.71 -5.15 -16.50
C ARG A 55 9.48 -3.79 -15.87
N ALA A 56 8.30 -3.21 -16.07
CA ALA A 56 7.94 -1.92 -15.49
C ALA A 56 7.94 -1.95 -13.95
N MET A 57 7.49 -3.05 -13.34
CA MET A 57 7.55 -3.25 -11.89
C MET A 57 8.99 -3.29 -11.37
N ALA A 58 9.89 -4.00 -12.06
CA ALA A 58 11.31 -4.05 -11.70
C ALA A 58 11.95 -2.65 -11.77
N GLU A 59 11.62 -1.87 -12.80
CA GLU A 59 12.09 -0.49 -12.95
C GLU A 59 11.47 0.47 -11.91
N ALA A 60 10.23 0.23 -11.50
CA ALA A 60 9.52 1.07 -10.53
C ALA A 60 9.86 0.74 -9.07
N GLN A 61 10.35 -0.47 -8.77
CA GLN A 61 10.69 -0.92 -7.41
C GLN A 61 11.57 0.07 -6.62
N PRO A 62 12.62 0.70 -7.19
CA PRO A 62 13.42 1.67 -6.44
C PRO A 62 12.62 2.91 -5.99
N LEU A 63 11.53 3.27 -6.68
CA LEU A 63 10.71 4.45 -6.34
C LEU A 63 9.98 4.26 -5.01
N ILE A 64 9.39 3.08 -4.80
CA ILE A 64 8.69 2.74 -3.56
C ILE A 64 9.68 2.43 -2.44
N ALA A 65 10.77 1.72 -2.76
CA ALA A 65 11.80 1.32 -1.80
C ALA A 65 12.55 2.50 -1.17
N ALA A 66 12.61 3.65 -1.85
CA ALA A 66 13.20 4.87 -1.32
C ALA A 66 12.34 5.59 -0.25
N THR A 67 11.18 5.05 0.10
CA THR A 67 10.29 5.64 1.11
C THR A 67 10.73 5.19 2.51
N PRO A 68 10.92 6.13 3.47
CA PRO A 68 11.16 5.76 4.86
C PRO A 68 10.09 4.80 5.38
N GLY A 69 10.49 3.79 6.15
CA GLY A 69 9.57 2.76 6.67
C GLY A 69 9.22 1.66 5.67
N PHE A 70 9.77 1.66 4.44
CA PHE A 70 9.66 0.53 3.52
C PHE A 70 10.48 -0.66 4.01
N LEU A 71 9.84 -1.84 4.13
CA LEU A 71 10.48 -3.06 4.62
C LEU A 71 10.64 -4.13 3.54
N GLY A 72 9.83 -4.10 2.48
CA GLY A 72 9.97 -5.05 1.38
C GLY A 72 8.79 -5.05 0.42
N LEU A 73 9.01 -5.60 -0.77
CA LEU A 73 8.00 -5.75 -1.83
C LEU A 73 8.15 -7.12 -2.49
N GLU A 74 7.02 -7.79 -2.72
CA GLU A 74 6.92 -9.00 -3.53
C GLU A 74 5.76 -8.85 -4.52
N VAL A 75 5.98 -9.29 -5.75
CA VAL A 75 4.90 -9.49 -6.74
C VAL A 75 4.91 -10.94 -7.15
N ARG A 76 3.79 -11.61 -7.01
CA ARG A 76 3.65 -13.04 -7.32
C ARG A 76 2.64 -13.24 -8.45
N PRO A 77 2.97 -13.96 -9.54
CA PRO A 77 1.98 -14.32 -10.54
C PRO A 77 0.98 -15.35 -9.95
N CYS A 78 -0.28 -15.23 -10.35
CA CYS A 78 -1.30 -16.24 -10.07
C CYS A 78 -1.13 -17.41 -11.04
N LEU A 79 -1.13 -18.64 -10.52
CA LEU A 79 -0.96 -19.83 -11.35
C LEU A 79 -2.24 -20.19 -12.11
N GLU A 80 -3.40 -19.80 -11.59
CA GLU A 80 -4.71 -20.09 -12.14
C GLU A 80 -5.21 -19.01 -13.11
N ALA A 81 -4.62 -17.80 -13.07
CA ALA A 81 -5.02 -16.65 -13.88
C ALA A 81 -3.76 -15.91 -14.40
N PRO A 82 -3.35 -16.14 -15.66
CA PRO A 82 -2.08 -15.65 -16.21
C PRO A 82 -1.86 -14.13 -16.12
N ASP A 83 -2.95 -13.36 -16.17
CA ASP A 83 -2.89 -11.89 -16.12
C ASP A 83 -3.12 -11.33 -14.70
N ARG A 84 -3.12 -12.17 -13.67
CA ARG A 84 -3.35 -11.76 -12.28
C ARG A 84 -2.07 -11.89 -11.45
N TYR A 85 -1.81 -10.87 -10.65
CA TYR A 85 -0.67 -10.85 -9.73
C TYR A 85 -1.12 -10.45 -8.33
N LEU A 86 -0.45 -10.99 -7.32
CA LEU A 86 -0.56 -10.56 -5.93
C LEU A 86 0.61 -9.63 -5.60
N LEU A 87 0.30 -8.37 -5.30
CA LEU A 87 1.25 -7.43 -4.72
C LEU A 87 1.24 -7.57 -3.20
N LEU A 88 2.43 -7.62 -2.60
CA LEU A 88 2.64 -7.58 -1.16
C LEU A 88 3.70 -6.52 -0.87
N VAL A 89 3.40 -5.55 -0.03
CA VAL A 89 4.35 -4.54 0.43
C VAL A 89 4.34 -4.50 1.96
N ARG A 90 5.51 -4.44 2.58
CA ARG A 90 5.66 -4.38 4.03
C ARG A 90 6.12 -2.99 4.45
N TRP A 91 5.48 -2.44 5.47
CA TRP A 91 5.73 -1.11 6.00
C TRP A 91 5.90 -1.13 7.52
N GLU A 92 6.70 -0.22 8.05
CA GLU A 92 6.78 0.01 9.51
C GLU A 92 5.48 0.62 10.04
N ARG A 93 4.89 1.57 9.31
CA ARG A 93 3.65 2.25 9.69
C ARG A 93 2.70 2.38 8.50
N LEU A 94 1.41 2.50 8.79
CA LEU A 94 0.38 2.74 7.76
C LEU A 94 0.65 4.06 7.02
N GLU A 95 1.10 5.09 7.73
CA GLU A 95 1.34 6.43 7.17
C GLU A 95 2.54 6.46 6.21
N ASP A 96 3.51 5.56 6.36
CA ASP A 96 4.65 5.48 5.45
C ASP A 96 4.19 5.17 4.01
N HIS A 97 3.14 4.37 3.86
CA HIS A 97 2.45 4.17 2.60
C HIS A 97 1.49 5.32 2.25
N THR A 98 0.49 5.57 3.12
CA THR A 98 -0.69 6.39 2.75
C THR A 98 -0.38 7.88 2.64
N GLU A 99 0.59 8.37 3.41
CA GLU A 99 1.04 9.76 3.40
C GLU A 99 2.42 9.87 2.77
N GLY A 100 3.38 9.04 3.21
CA GLY A 100 4.76 9.06 2.75
C GLY A 100 4.90 8.75 1.27
N PHE A 101 4.61 7.51 0.86
CA PHE A 101 4.74 7.10 -0.53
C PHE A 101 3.71 7.82 -1.40
N ARG A 102 2.41 7.70 -1.09
CA ARG A 102 1.34 8.28 -1.94
C ARG A 102 1.37 9.80 -2.04
N GLY A 103 1.93 10.50 -1.06
CA GLY A 103 2.12 11.95 -1.11
C GLY A 103 3.38 12.40 -1.85
N SER A 104 4.25 11.49 -2.28
CA SER A 104 5.55 11.83 -2.87
C SER A 104 5.53 11.98 -4.41
N ASP A 105 6.50 12.71 -4.94
CA ASP A 105 6.76 12.78 -6.39
C ASP A 105 7.09 11.41 -7.02
N ARG A 106 7.64 10.49 -6.21
CA ARG A 106 7.94 9.11 -6.63
C ARG A 106 6.65 8.34 -6.94
N TYR A 107 5.57 8.60 -6.20
CA TYR A 107 4.27 8.00 -6.51
C TYR A 107 3.71 8.50 -7.84
N ALA A 108 3.88 9.78 -8.20
CA ALA A 108 3.48 10.25 -9.52
C ALA A 108 4.17 9.47 -10.66
N ARG A 109 5.47 9.19 -10.52
CA ARG A 109 6.23 8.35 -11.47
C ARG A 109 5.74 6.90 -11.46
N TRP A 110 5.53 6.32 -10.28
CA TRP A 110 4.95 4.98 -10.11
C TRP A 110 3.61 4.85 -10.88
N LYS A 111 2.71 5.82 -10.70
CA LYS A 111 1.41 5.83 -11.39
C LYS A 111 1.59 5.83 -12.91
N ALA A 112 2.45 6.70 -13.42
CA ALA A 112 2.70 6.81 -14.86
C ALA A 112 3.23 5.49 -15.44
N MET A 113 4.15 4.84 -14.73
CA MET A 113 4.74 3.57 -15.15
C MET A 113 3.79 2.39 -15.07
N LEU A 114 2.85 2.36 -14.11
CA LEU A 114 2.15 1.12 -13.77
C LEU A 114 0.63 1.15 -13.92
N HIS A 115 -0.04 2.28 -13.67
CA HIS A 115 -1.51 2.29 -13.58
C HIS A 115 -2.21 1.92 -14.90
N HIS A 116 -1.56 2.11 -16.04
CA HIS A 116 -2.14 1.83 -17.35
C HIS A 116 -2.24 0.32 -17.66
N PHE A 117 -1.52 -0.53 -16.92
CA PHE A 117 -1.60 -1.99 -17.04
C PHE A 117 -2.88 -2.56 -16.44
N TYR A 118 -3.53 -1.87 -15.50
CA TYR A 118 -4.59 -2.45 -14.70
C TYR A 118 -5.98 -2.31 -15.31
N GLU A 119 -6.77 -3.38 -15.25
CA GLU A 119 -8.19 -3.39 -15.58
C GLU A 119 -8.90 -4.57 -14.88
N PRO A 120 -9.79 -4.33 -13.89
CA PRO A 120 -10.13 -3.04 -13.29
C PRO A 120 -8.98 -2.46 -12.43
N PHE A 121 -9.16 -1.22 -11.96
CA PHE A 121 -8.20 -0.61 -11.03
C PHE A 121 -8.16 -1.39 -9.70
N PRO A 122 -6.98 -1.70 -9.15
CA PRO A 122 -6.87 -2.56 -7.98
C PRO A 122 -7.39 -1.89 -6.71
N VAL A 123 -7.98 -2.70 -5.84
CA VAL A 123 -8.26 -2.32 -4.45
C VAL A 123 -7.00 -2.61 -3.63
N VAL A 124 -6.60 -1.64 -2.80
CA VAL A 124 -5.44 -1.74 -1.91
C VAL A 124 -5.91 -1.81 -0.48
N GLU A 125 -5.46 -2.82 0.25
CA GLU A 125 -5.84 -3.09 1.63
C GLU A 125 -4.60 -3.28 2.52
N HIS A 126 -4.76 -3.03 3.83
CA HIS A 126 -3.68 -3.10 4.81
C HIS A 126 -4.07 -4.01 5.97
N TYR A 127 -3.14 -4.86 6.37
CA TYR A 127 -3.33 -5.87 7.41
C TYR A 127 -2.21 -5.75 8.46
N GLY A 128 -2.55 -6.03 9.71
CA GLY A 128 -1.56 -6.14 10.79
C GLY A 128 -0.89 -7.53 10.82
N GLU A 129 -0.29 -7.86 11.96
CA GLU A 129 0.35 -9.17 12.16
C GLU A 129 -0.59 -10.35 11.91
N PRO A 130 -0.05 -11.51 11.47
CA PRO A 130 -0.82 -12.73 11.35
C PRO A 130 -1.37 -13.16 12.72
N VAL A 131 -2.66 -13.50 12.77
CA VAL A 131 -3.29 -14.09 13.95
C VAL A 131 -2.77 -15.51 14.21
N VAL A 132 -2.36 -16.19 13.14
CA VAL A 132 -1.75 -17.53 13.16
C VAL A 132 -0.66 -17.58 12.10
N SER A 133 0.51 -18.09 12.44
CA SER A 133 1.60 -18.34 11.49
C SER A 133 2.33 -19.63 11.85
N THR A 134 2.61 -20.46 10.85
CA THR A 134 3.58 -21.54 10.99
C THR A 134 4.88 -21.08 10.32
N PRO A 135 6.02 -21.09 11.01
CA PRO A 135 7.29 -20.76 10.39
C PRO A 135 7.57 -21.74 9.23
N ALA A 136 8.27 -21.28 8.21
CA ALA A 136 8.75 -22.18 7.16
C ALA A 136 9.58 -23.31 7.79
N PRO A 137 9.47 -24.56 7.30
CA PRO A 137 10.31 -25.64 7.80
C PRO A 137 11.78 -25.24 7.64
N CYS A 138 12.58 -25.42 8.70
CA CYS A 138 14.03 -25.31 8.57
C CYS A 138 14.48 -26.36 7.54
N GLY A 139 15.11 -25.89 6.46
CA GLY A 139 15.77 -26.74 5.48
C GLY A 139 17.07 -27.33 6.00
#